data_AF-A0A6H1U254-F1
#
_entry.id   AF-A0A6H1U254-F1
#
_cell.length_a   1.000
_cell.length_b   1.000
_cell.length_c   1.000
_cell.angle_alpha   90.00
_cell.angle_beta   90.00
_cell.angle_gamma   90.00
#
_symmetry.space_group_name_H-M   'P 1'
#
loop_
_entity.id
_entity.type
_entity.pdbx_description
1 polymer ?
#
loop_
_entity_poly.entity_id
_entity_poly.type
_entity_poly.pdbx_seq_one_letter_code
_entity_poly.pdbx_strand_id
1 'polypeptide(L)'
;MLKFIQQKSWIEFLAFFLGTLGLLLWLAPVTLASVLEFLKVFIIAAGVFLAQRFREITVMEMVGFLLVVGAATLGAIRFYYRLRTTPRYVGVHCPRCGSKLRRKHRTSRDFLVDRFLPVYRYRCCNRECGWEGLRVKALEDGVPLKSRSRK
;
A
#
# COMPACT_ATOMS: atom_id res chain seq x y z
N MET A 1 21.25 -10.97 0.69
CA MET A 1 20.10 -11.90 0.69
C MET A 1 19.16 -11.78 1.91
N LEU A 2 19.37 -10.86 2.87
CA LEU A 2 18.57 -10.78 4.11
C LEU A 2 17.22 -10.04 4.04
N LYS A 3 16.86 -9.41 2.92
CA LYS A 3 15.63 -8.59 2.82
C LYS A 3 14.34 -9.36 2.48
N PHE A 4 14.42 -10.66 2.20
CA PHE A 4 13.23 -11.46 1.86
C PHE A 4 12.47 -11.98 3.09
N ILE A 5 13.11 -12.02 4.26
CA ILE A 5 12.52 -12.57 5.48
C ILE A 5 11.54 -11.58 6.14
N GLN A 6 11.83 -10.27 6.07
CA GLN A 6 11.02 -9.24 6.74
C GLN A 6 9.65 -8.97 6.08
N GLN A 7 9.48 -9.34 4.80
CA GLN A 7 8.20 -9.18 4.10
C GLN A 7 7.24 -10.36 4.34
N LYS A 8 7.76 -11.50 4.80
CA LYS A 8 6.97 -12.70 5.06
C LYS A 8 6.23 -12.62 6.40
N SER A 9 6.85 -12.05 7.45
CA SER A 9 6.23 -12.02 8.79
C SER A 9 4.97 -11.15 8.87
N TRP A 10 4.90 -10.03 8.13
CA TRP A 10 3.72 -9.16 8.18
C TRP A 10 2.48 -9.81 7.56
N ILE A 11 2.67 -10.67 6.56
CA ILE A 11 1.57 -11.44 5.95
C ILE A 11 1.03 -12.48 6.94
N GLU A 12 1.92 -13.13 7.72
CA GLU A 12 1.53 -14.10 8.74
C GLU A 12 0.77 -13.44 9.90
N PHE A 13 1.22 -12.27 10.37
CA PHE A 13 0.49 -11.48 11.37
C PHE A 13 -0.89 -11.01 10.89
N LEU A 14 -0.96 -10.52 9.65
CA LEU A 14 -2.23 -10.08 9.06
C LEU A 14 -3.20 -11.26 8.89
N ALA A 15 -2.70 -12.41 8.44
CA ALA A 15 -3.50 -13.63 8.29
C ALA A 15 -4.00 -14.14 9.64
N PHE A 16 -3.16 -14.14 10.68
CA PHE A 16 -3.56 -14.49 12.03
C PHE A 16 -4.65 -13.54 12.53
N PHE A 17 -4.42 -12.23 12.46
CA PHE A 17 -5.37 -11.21 12.90
C PHE A 17 -6.73 -11.30 12.18
N LEU A 18 -6.72 -11.43 10.84
CA LEU A 18 -7.94 -11.59 10.06
C LEU A 18 -8.65 -12.91 10.37
N GLY A 19 -7.91 -14.00 10.60
CA GLY A 19 -8.45 -15.29 11.01
C GLY A 19 -9.10 -15.23 12.40
N THR A 20 -8.44 -14.58 13.37
CA THR A 20 -9.02 -14.37 14.70
C THR A 20 -10.26 -13.48 14.64
N LEU A 21 -10.21 -12.40 13.86
CA LEU A 21 -11.35 -11.50 13.65
C LEU A 21 -12.53 -12.23 12.99
N GLY A 22 -12.26 -13.05 11.97
CA GLY A 22 -13.28 -13.87 11.30
C GLY A 22 -13.91 -14.91 12.23
N LEU A 23 -13.09 -15.59 13.04
CA LEU A 23 -13.57 -16.55 14.04
C LEU A 23 -14.43 -15.85 15.11
N LEU A 24 -14.01 -14.67 15.57
CA LEU A 24 -14.76 -13.85 16.52
C LEU A 24 -16.11 -13.39 15.95
N LEU A 25 -16.13 -12.93 14.69
CA LEU A 25 -17.34 -12.53 13.98
C LEU A 25 -18.28 -13.70 13.66
N TRP A 26 -17.75 -14.93 13.59
CA TRP A 26 -18.56 -16.13 13.38
C TRP A 26 -19.19 -16.64 14.68
N LEU A 27 -18.45 -16.58 15.79
CA LEU A 27 -18.90 -17.05 17.10
C LEU A 27 -19.87 -16.07 17.78
N ALA A 28 -19.73 -14.77 17.53
CA ALA A 28 -20.64 -13.76 18.03
C ALA A 28 -21.52 -13.26 16.88
N PRO A 29 -22.86 -13.39 16.93
CA PRO A 29 -23.73 -12.66 16.02
C PRO A 29 -23.66 -11.17 16.35
N VAL A 30 -22.60 -10.52 15.86
CA VAL A 30 -22.33 -9.11 16.15
C VAL A 30 -23.28 -8.26 15.31
N THR A 31 -24.22 -7.60 15.97
CA THR A 31 -25.07 -6.61 15.29
C THR A 31 -24.23 -5.39 14.96
N LEU A 32 -24.47 -4.75 13.81
CA LEU A 32 -23.78 -3.51 13.40
C LEU A 32 -23.79 -2.43 14.50
N ALA A 33 -24.89 -2.36 15.27
CA ALA A 33 -25.01 -1.47 16.42
C ALA A 33 -23.97 -1.76 17.52
N SER A 34 -23.74 -3.03 17.85
CA SER A 34 -22.74 -3.40 18.86
C SER A 34 -21.31 -3.07 18.42
N VAL A 35 -20.96 -3.25 17.13
CA VAL A 35 -19.65 -2.82 16.61
C VAL A 35 -19.45 -1.31 16.75
N LEU A 36 -20.48 -0.52 16.43
CA LEU A 36 -20.45 0.93 16.53
C LEU A 36 -20.31 1.42 17.99
N GLU A 37 -21.03 0.80 18.93
CA GLU A 37 -20.89 1.13 20.36
C GLU A 37 -19.50 0.76 20.90
N PHE A 38 -18.98 -0.42 20.54
CA PHE A 38 -17.59 -0.77 20.87
C PHE A 38 -16.58 0.22 20.28
N LEU A 39 -16.79 0.66 19.04
CA LEU A 39 -15.92 1.63 18.39
C LEU A 39 -15.95 2.99 19.11
N LYS A 40 -17.13 3.46 19.53
CA LYS A 40 -17.25 4.72 20.30
C LYS A 40 -16.51 4.64 21.63
N VAL A 41 -16.76 3.57 22.41
CA VAL A 41 -16.09 3.36 23.70
C VAL A 41 -14.58 3.27 23.52
N PHE A 42 -14.14 2.56 22.49
CA PHE A 42 -12.72 2.45 22.15
C PHE A 42 -12.10 3.80 21.78
N ILE A 43 -12.76 4.62 20.97
CA ILE A 43 -12.28 5.95 20.60
C ILE A 43 -12.17 6.86 21.84
N ILE A 44 -13.17 6.84 22.72
CA ILE A 44 -13.15 7.64 23.96
C ILE A 44 -12.01 7.16 24.87
N ALA A 45 -11.90 5.85 25.09
CA ALA A 45 -10.85 5.26 25.92
C ALA A 45 -9.45 5.55 25.36
N ALA A 46 -9.27 5.43 24.05
CA ALA A 46 -8.03 5.78 23.37
C ALA A 46 -7.70 7.27 23.51
N GLY A 47 -8.72 8.14 23.40
CA GLY A 47 -8.56 9.59 23.59
C GLY A 47 -8.14 9.95 25.01
N VAL A 48 -8.76 9.36 26.03
CA VAL A 48 -8.39 9.55 27.44
C VAL A 48 -6.97 9.04 27.70
N PHE A 49 -6.65 7.84 27.21
CA PHE A 49 -5.31 7.26 27.33
C PHE A 49 -4.25 8.16 26.69
N LEU A 50 -4.50 8.65 25.46
CA LEU A 50 -3.63 9.60 24.79
C LEU A 50 -3.47 10.88 25.60
N ALA A 51 -4.56 11.50 26.05
CA ALA A 51 -4.54 12.74 26.82
C ALA A 51 -3.78 12.59 28.14
N GLN A 52 -3.95 11.46 28.83
CA GLN A 52 -3.23 11.14 30.05
C GLN A 52 -1.74 10.94 29.75
N ARG A 53 -1.41 10.25 28.66
CA ARG A 53 -0.01 10.05 28.27
C ARG A 53 0.68 11.33 27.82
N PHE A 54 -0.04 12.26 27.20
CA PHE A 54 0.49 13.59 26.84
C PHE A 54 0.92 14.42 28.06
N ARG A 55 0.33 14.20 29.24
CA ARG A 55 0.72 14.95 30.46
C ARG A 55 2.06 14.50 31.03
N GLU A 56 2.47 13.27 30.74
CA GLU A 56 3.69 12.67 31.29
C GLU A 56 4.81 12.56 30.25
N ILE A 57 4.60 13.07 29.03
CA ILE A 57 5.61 12.99 27.97
C ILE A 57 6.84 13.79 28.39
N THR A 58 7.96 13.07 28.51
CA THR A 58 9.28 13.66 28.72
C THR A 58 9.83 14.18 27.40
N VAL A 59 10.72 15.18 27.45
CA VAL A 59 11.40 15.72 26.25
C VAL A 59 12.09 14.61 25.46
N MET A 60 12.69 13.63 26.15
CA MET A 60 13.37 12.49 25.52
C MET A 60 12.39 11.57 24.77
N GLU A 61 11.17 11.36 25.27
CA GLU A 61 10.14 10.61 24.56
C GLU A 61 9.68 11.33 23.28
N MET A 62 9.58 12.67 23.31
CA MET A 62 9.28 13.45 22.10
C MET A 62 10.38 13.29 21.05
N VAL A 63 11.65 13.40 21.45
CA VAL A 63 12.79 13.19 20.56
C VAL A 63 12.79 11.78 19.99
N GLY A 64 12.56 10.77 20.84
CA GLY A 64 12.44 9.37 20.42
C GLY A 64 11.32 9.18 19.39
N PHE A 65 10.14 9.74 19.63
CA PHE A 65 9.01 9.67 18.71
C PHE A 65 9.33 10.34 17.37
N LEU A 66 9.93 11.54 17.37
CA LEU A 66 10.34 12.24 16.16
C LEU A 66 11.38 11.43 15.35
N LEU A 67 12.33 10.79 16.02
CA LEU A 67 13.31 9.91 15.36
C LEU A 67 12.64 8.69 14.74
N VAL A 68 11.68 8.06 15.42
CA VAL A 68 10.91 6.93 14.88
C VAL A 68 10.09 7.34 13.66
N VAL A 69 9.36 8.48 13.74
CA VAL A 69 8.59 9.01 12.61
C VAL A 69 9.50 9.39 11.43
N GLY A 70 10.64 10.02 11.71
CA GLY A 70 11.65 10.35 10.69
C GLY A 70 12.20 9.10 10.01
N ALA A 71 12.60 8.08 10.78
CA ALA A 71 13.09 6.82 10.27
C ALA A 71 12.03 6.07 9.43
N ALA A 72 10.78 6.03 9.90
CA ALA A 72 9.66 5.47 9.15
C ALA A 72 9.43 6.20 7.83
N THR A 73 9.51 7.54 7.84
CA THR A 73 9.35 8.39 6.65
C THR A 73 10.46 8.13 5.64
N LEU A 74 11.73 8.11 6.06
CA LEU A 74 12.86 7.77 5.20
C LEU A 74 12.76 6.34 4.65
N GLY A 75 12.30 5.39 5.48
CA GLY A 75 12.02 4.01 5.09
C GLY A 75 10.95 3.94 3.99
N ALA A 76 9.84 4.66 4.17
CA ALA A 76 8.77 4.76 3.19
C ALA A 76 9.30 5.38 1.88
N ILE A 77 9.99 6.51 1.92
CA ILE A 77 10.60 7.16 0.74
C ILE A 77 11.53 6.18 0.01
N ARG A 78 12.39 5.48 0.74
CA ARG A 78 13.30 4.47 0.17
C ARG A 78 12.55 3.31 -0.47
N PHE A 79 11.48 2.83 0.17
CA PHE A 79 10.61 1.80 -0.37
C PHE A 79 9.91 2.26 -1.66
N TYR A 80 9.37 3.48 -1.67
CA TYR A 80 8.77 4.12 -2.84
C TYR A 80 9.78 4.22 -4.00
N TYR A 81 11.00 4.67 -3.72
CA TYR A 81 12.06 4.77 -4.71
C TYR A 81 12.43 3.39 -5.29
N ARG A 82 12.51 2.37 -4.43
CA ARG A 82 12.82 0.99 -4.85
C ARG A 82 11.75 0.40 -5.77
N LEU A 83 10.48 0.66 -5.46
CA LEU A 83 9.36 0.21 -6.31
C LEU A 83 9.40 0.87 -7.70
N ARG A 84 9.82 2.13 -7.78
CA ARG A 84 9.94 2.86 -9.06
C ARG A 84 11.17 2.50 -9.88
N THR A 85 12.26 2.08 -9.26
CA THR A 85 13.52 1.74 -9.96
C THR A 85 13.62 0.29 -10.41
N THR A 86 12.78 -0.60 -9.87
CA THR A 86 12.86 -2.02 -10.24
C THR A 86 12.27 -2.25 -11.64
N PRO A 87 13.06 -2.69 -12.64
CA PRO A 87 12.62 -2.80 -14.03
C PRO A 87 11.44 -3.76 -14.22
N ARG A 88 11.29 -4.73 -13.31
CA ARG A 88 10.15 -5.66 -13.28
C ARG A 88 8.80 -4.96 -13.17
N TYR A 89 8.71 -3.79 -12.54
CA TYR A 89 7.45 -3.05 -12.35
C TYR A 89 7.22 -1.93 -13.35
N VAL A 90 8.27 -1.52 -14.06
CA VAL A 90 8.26 -0.42 -15.04
C VAL A 90 8.21 -0.91 -16.48
N GLY A 91 8.57 -2.18 -16.73
CA GLY A 91 8.64 -2.75 -18.07
C GLY A 91 7.32 -2.62 -18.87
N VAL A 92 7.45 -2.14 -20.11
CA VAL A 92 6.35 -2.00 -21.09
C VAL A 92 6.02 -3.30 -21.85
N HIS A 93 6.59 -4.42 -21.41
CA HIS A 93 6.40 -5.74 -22.00
C HIS A 93 5.61 -6.67 -21.07
N CYS A 94 4.81 -7.53 -21.68
CA CYS A 94 4.03 -8.52 -20.98
C CYS A 94 4.95 -9.54 -20.29
N PRO A 95 4.80 -9.79 -18.98
CA PRO A 95 5.65 -10.74 -18.27
C PRO A 95 5.35 -12.21 -18.62
N ARG A 96 4.22 -12.50 -19.28
CA ARG A 96 3.83 -13.85 -19.70
C ARG A 96 4.31 -14.20 -21.11
N CYS A 97 4.14 -13.30 -22.07
CA CYS A 97 4.39 -13.58 -23.49
C CYS A 97 5.36 -12.59 -24.17
N GLY A 98 5.94 -11.64 -23.44
CA GLY A 98 6.88 -10.65 -23.98
C GLY A 98 6.26 -9.58 -24.90
N SER A 99 4.99 -9.73 -25.32
CA SER A 99 4.32 -8.78 -26.21
C SER A 99 4.22 -7.37 -25.60
N LYS A 100 4.15 -6.34 -26.45
CA LYS A 100 3.96 -4.94 -26.01
C LYS A 100 2.65 -4.77 -25.23
N LEU A 101 2.70 -3.92 -24.20
CA LEU A 101 1.53 -3.55 -23.39
C LEU A 101 0.87 -2.28 -23.92
N ARG A 102 -0.46 -2.25 -23.95
CA ARG A 102 -1.27 -1.05 -24.24
C ARG A 102 -1.90 -0.52 -22.97
N ARG A 103 -1.88 0.80 -22.80
CA ARG A 103 -2.53 1.47 -21.66
C ARG A 103 -4.05 1.36 -21.78
N LYS A 104 -4.70 0.95 -20.68
CA LYS A 104 -6.16 0.88 -20.53
C LYS A 104 -6.63 2.05 -19.64
N HIS A 105 -7.88 2.48 -19.83
CA HIS A 105 -8.46 3.49 -18.97
C HIS A 105 -8.52 3.00 -17.52
N ARG A 106 -8.34 3.92 -16.56
CA ARG A 106 -8.33 3.61 -15.13
C ARG A 106 -9.75 3.41 -14.63
N THR A 107 -9.93 2.49 -13.70
CA THR A 107 -11.20 2.33 -12.95
C THR A 107 -11.16 3.14 -11.65
N SER A 108 -12.31 3.35 -11.01
CA SER A 108 -12.39 4.10 -9.73
C SER A 108 -11.56 3.46 -8.61
N ARG A 109 -11.42 2.13 -8.62
CA ARG A 109 -10.53 1.41 -7.69
C ARG A 109 -9.04 1.73 -7.97
N ASP A 110 -8.67 1.86 -9.24
CA ASP A 110 -7.30 2.22 -9.63
C ASP A 110 -6.96 3.66 -9.20
N PHE A 111 -7.95 4.56 -9.10
CA PHE A 111 -7.75 5.92 -8.59
C PHE A 111 -7.38 5.97 -7.10
N LEU A 112 -7.99 5.11 -6.27
CA LEU A 112 -7.61 5.00 -4.85
C LEU A 112 -6.16 4.55 -4.72
N VAL A 113 -5.75 3.56 -5.54
CA VAL A 113 -4.36 3.09 -5.55
C VAL A 113 -3.41 4.17 -6.06
N ASP A 114 -3.79 4.92 -7.11
CA ASP A 114 -2.95 5.99 -7.70
C ASP A 114 -2.60 7.11 -6.72
N ARG A 115 -3.45 7.35 -5.71
CA ARG A 115 -3.20 8.34 -4.64
C ARG A 115 -2.01 7.94 -3.76
N PHE A 116 -1.80 6.64 -3.54
CA PHE A 116 -0.68 6.15 -2.75
C PHE A 116 0.52 5.83 -3.64
N LEU A 117 0.30 5.12 -4.74
CA LEU A 117 1.35 4.65 -5.65
C LEU A 117 0.97 5.03 -7.09
N PRO A 118 1.78 5.81 -7.82
CA PRO A 118 1.42 6.20 -9.18
C PRO A 118 1.40 4.97 -10.07
N VAL A 119 0.22 4.53 -10.49
CA VAL A 119 0.02 3.31 -11.26
C VAL A 119 -0.74 3.57 -12.55
N TYR A 120 -0.42 2.78 -13.58
CA TYR A 120 -1.19 2.70 -14.81
C TYR A 120 -1.66 1.27 -15.01
N ARG A 121 -2.88 1.14 -15.55
CA ARG A 121 -3.42 -0.14 -15.96
C ARG A 121 -3.00 -0.44 -17.39
N TYR A 122 -2.47 -1.63 -17.59
CA TYR A 122 -2.03 -2.12 -18.89
C TYR A 122 -2.77 -3.40 -19.25
N ARG A 123 -2.98 -3.59 -20.54
CA ARG A 123 -3.48 -4.82 -21.16
C ARG A 123 -2.49 -5.29 -22.21
N CYS A 124 -2.24 -6.58 -22.27
CA CYS A 124 -1.42 -7.18 -23.32
C CYS A 124 -2.06 -6.97 -24.70
N CYS A 125 -1.25 -6.62 -25.71
CA CYS A 125 -1.74 -6.52 -27.09
C CYS A 125 -2.06 -7.89 -27.70
N ASN A 126 -1.42 -8.97 -27.26
CA ASN A 126 -1.78 -10.32 -27.67
C ASN A 126 -3.09 -10.74 -27.00
N ARG A 127 -4.14 -10.95 -27.82
CA ARG A 127 -5.49 -11.32 -27.37
C ARG A 127 -5.52 -12.69 -26.68
N GLU A 128 -4.66 -13.62 -27.10
CA GLU A 128 -4.59 -14.98 -26.53
C GLU A 128 -4.02 -14.97 -25.11
N CYS A 129 -3.07 -14.07 -24.82
CA CYS A 129 -2.45 -13.98 -23.50
C CYS A 129 -3.42 -13.45 -22.44
N GLY A 130 -4.30 -12.51 -22.82
CA GLY A 130 -5.32 -11.94 -21.93
C GLY A 130 -4.82 -11.18 -20.70
N TRP A 131 -3.50 -10.99 -20.54
CA TRP A 131 -2.94 -10.40 -19.33
C TRP A 131 -3.38 -8.94 -19.15
N GLU A 132 -3.89 -8.63 -17.97
CA GLU A 132 -4.20 -7.28 -17.49
C GLU A 132 -3.60 -7.08 -16.09
N GLY A 133 -3.05 -5.90 -15.83
CA GLY A 133 -2.47 -5.59 -14.52
C GLY A 133 -2.09 -4.14 -14.34
N LEU A 134 -1.75 -3.79 -13.10
CA LEU A 134 -1.21 -2.50 -12.73
C LEU A 134 0.32 -2.51 -12.83
N ARG A 135 0.89 -1.41 -13.33
CA ARG A 135 2.33 -1.15 -13.38
C ARG A 135 2.60 0.23 -12.80
N VAL A 136 3.74 0.39 -12.14
CA VAL A 136 4.14 1.67 -11.55
C VAL A 136 4.60 2.60 -12.67
N LYS A 137 4.27 3.88 -12.60
CA LYS A 137 4.81 4.87 -13.54
C LYS A 137 6.32 4.88 -13.41
N ALA A 138 7.03 4.73 -14.54
CA ALA A 138 8.45 5.03 -14.59
C ALA A 138 8.65 6.45 -14.01
N LEU A 139 9.60 6.60 -13.09
CA LEU A 139 10.15 7.92 -12.83
C LEU A 139 11.03 8.21 -14.05
N GLU A 140 10.43 8.65 -15.16
CA GLU A 140 11.21 9.22 -16.25
C GLU A 140 11.94 10.44 -15.70
N ASP A 141 13.25 10.53 -15.96
CA ASP A 141 14.21 11.49 -15.39
C ASP A 141 13.86 12.97 -15.67
N GLY A 142 12.75 13.46 -15.10
CA GLY A 142 12.30 14.85 -15.23
C GLY A 142 11.79 15.26 -16.61
N VAL A 143 11.86 14.40 -17.63
CA VAL A 143 11.41 14.74 -18.99
C VAL A 143 10.14 13.96 -19.31
N PRO A 144 8.99 14.62 -19.53
CA PRO A 144 7.79 13.91 -19.98
C PRO A 144 8.11 13.28 -21.33
N LEU A 145 8.00 11.95 -21.45
CA LEU A 145 7.95 11.32 -22.76
C LEU A 145 6.73 11.87 -23.50
N LYS A 146 6.98 12.93 -24.28
CA LYS A 146 6.09 13.43 -25.31
C LYS A 146 5.75 12.23 -26.16
N SER A 147 4.51 11.76 -26.03
CA SER A 147 3.97 10.62 -26.74
C SER A 147 4.12 10.84 -28.25
N ARG A 148 5.27 10.47 -28.79
CA ARG A 148 5.55 10.48 -30.22
C ARG A 148 4.90 9.23 -30.80
N SER A 149 3.58 9.28 -30.87
CA SER A 149 2.74 8.33 -31.61
C SER A 149 2.02 9.10 -32.71
N ARG A 150 2.78 9.50 -33.73
CA ARG A 150 2.29 9.73 -35.09
C ARG A 150 3.37 9.28 -36.05
N LYS A 151 3.19 8.09 -36.60
CA LYS A 151 3.09 7.81 -38.04
C LYS A 151 2.59 6.38 -38.18
#